data_AF-A0A3N7EIV3-F1
#
_entry.id   AF-A0A3N7EIV3-F1
#
_cell.length_a   1.000
_cell.length_b   1.000
_cell.length_c   1.000
_cell.angle_alpha   90.00
_cell.angle_beta   90.00
_cell.angle_gamma   90.00
#
_symmetry.space_group_name_H-M   'P 1'
#
loop_
_entity.id
_entity.type
_entity.pdbx_description
1 polymer ?
#
loop_
_entity_poly.entity_id
_entity_poly.type
_entity_poly.pdbx_seq_one_letter_code
_entity_poly.pdbx_strand_id
1 'polypeptide(L)'
;MNMKKNIGNDLEFHSCYWTNSMKTGGNTSRAQRVFRPIGNTGRAVGLKAQTLKTSRFICAAQERLSPPSTVRMASKSSQFLRSFGYDLLLGSIAALYVFAVPYTKVEESFNIQAMHDILYHRHRLENYDHLEFPGVVPRTFIGALIVSILASPIVVVINLLQLSKINALIAVRLVLGCVVLSTLRFFRIQVRHKFGHQVEAFFVILTALQFHMLFYCTRALPNILALAVVNMGYAYWFRGNFYTALNCLVFATVVFRCDMLLLLCPLALELLLTKSISLWGAIKYCIGPALLSIGFTIMVDSIMWKRILWPEFEVFWFNSVLNRSSEWGTHSFHWYFTSALPRSLLAAYPLFLLGVLIDRRVLIFVLPVFSFILLYSKLPHKELRFIISAELICSSCS
;
A
#
# COMPACT_ATOMS: atom_id res chain seq x y z
N MET A 1 -31.32 15.48 24.75
CA MET A 1 -32.42 14.71 25.37
C MET A 1 -31.90 13.30 25.62
N ASN A 2 -31.95 12.88 26.88
CA ASN A 2 -31.18 11.79 27.50
C ASN A 2 -31.45 10.39 26.94
N MET A 3 -30.39 9.58 26.78
CA MET A 3 -30.35 8.18 27.22
C MET A 3 -28.89 7.68 27.28
N LYS A 4 -28.24 7.88 28.44
CA LYS A 4 -27.14 7.04 28.92
C LYS A 4 -27.68 6.30 30.13
N LYS A 5 -27.71 4.98 30.09
CA LYS A 5 -27.90 4.14 31.27
C LYS A 5 -26.92 2.97 31.25
N ASN A 6 -26.04 3.04 32.25
CA ASN A 6 -25.13 2.05 32.82
C ASN A 6 -25.46 0.59 32.58
N ILE A 7 -24.43 -0.20 32.22
CA ILE A 7 -24.06 -1.43 32.93
C ILE A 7 -22.53 -1.43 33.02
N GLY A 8 -22.00 -1.54 34.24
CA GLY A 8 -20.57 -1.64 34.55
C GLY A 8 -20.14 -3.05 34.93
N ASN A 9 -18.86 -3.13 35.29
CA ASN A 9 -18.13 -4.19 35.99
C ASN A 9 -17.73 -5.39 35.12
N ASP A 10 -16.58 -6.01 35.24
CA ASP A 10 -15.32 -5.85 35.99
C ASP A 10 -14.38 -6.84 35.27
N LEU A 11 -13.07 -6.55 35.15
CA LEU A 11 -11.99 -7.56 35.09
C LEU A 11 -10.64 -6.85 34.92
N GLU A 12 -10.09 -6.46 36.06
CA GLU A 12 -8.66 -6.23 36.24
C GLU A 12 -7.92 -7.57 36.05
N PHE A 13 -6.79 -7.55 35.34
CA PHE A 13 -5.82 -8.63 35.44
C PHE A 13 -4.43 -8.06 35.67
N HIS A 14 -3.84 -8.56 36.75
CA HIS A 14 -2.62 -8.15 37.41
C HIS A 14 -1.35 -8.24 36.56
N SER A 15 -0.48 -7.26 36.78
CA SER A 15 0.94 -7.27 36.48
C SER A 15 1.66 -8.42 37.18
N CYS A 16 2.54 -9.13 36.48
CA CYS A 16 3.45 -10.11 37.06
C CYS A 16 4.88 -9.81 36.63
N TYR A 17 5.62 -9.21 37.57
CA TYR A 17 7.08 -9.08 37.55
C TYR A 17 7.72 -10.46 37.72
N TRP A 18 8.72 -10.78 36.91
CA TRP A 18 9.69 -11.82 37.22
C TRP A 18 11.08 -11.20 37.30
N THR A 19 11.47 -10.88 38.53
CA THR A 19 12.87 -10.83 38.96
C THR A 19 13.27 -12.24 39.38
N ASN A 20 14.38 -12.76 38.84
CA ASN A 20 15.22 -13.65 39.62
C ASN A 20 16.68 -13.56 39.20
N SER A 21 17.49 -13.28 40.20
CA SER A 21 18.94 -13.21 40.21
C SER A 21 19.48 -14.56 40.67
N MET A 22 20.47 -15.13 39.99
CA MET A 22 21.40 -16.09 40.61
C MET A 22 22.76 -16.14 39.86
N LYS A 23 23.71 -15.44 40.48
CA LYS A 23 25.11 -15.80 40.80
C LYS A 23 25.91 -16.84 39.97
N THR A 24 27.06 -16.34 39.51
CA THR A 24 28.47 -16.84 39.67
C THR A 24 29.01 -18.04 38.88
N GLY A 25 30.19 -17.80 38.28
CA GLY A 25 31.15 -18.76 37.71
C GLY A 25 31.54 -18.30 36.30
N GLY A 26 32.67 -17.69 35.99
CA GLY A 26 34.03 -17.94 36.47
C GLY A 26 34.80 -18.74 35.41
N ASN A 27 35.33 -18.09 34.37
CA ASN A 27 36.68 -18.35 33.83
C ASN A 27 37.03 -17.50 32.59
N THR A 28 38.04 -16.66 32.78
CA THR A 28 39.21 -16.44 31.92
C THR A 28 39.18 -17.01 30.49
N SER A 29 39.35 -16.15 29.48
CA SER A 29 40.56 -16.14 28.65
C SER A 29 40.59 -14.96 27.68
N ARG A 30 41.68 -14.22 27.81
CA ARG A 30 42.12 -13.03 27.09
C ARG A 30 42.74 -13.47 25.76
N ALA A 31 42.37 -12.86 24.64
CA ALA A 31 43.17 -12.91 23.41
C ALA A 31 43.28 -11.51 22.82
N GLN A 32 44.27 -10.77 23.32
CA GLN A 32 44.85 -9.63 22.63
C GLN A 32 45.55 -10.14 21.36
N ARG A 33 45.38 -9.44 20.24
CA ARG A 33 46.39 -9.45 19.19
C ARG A 33 46.71 -8.03 18.77
N VAL A 34 48.00 -7.73 18.93
CA VAL A 34 48.66 -6.43 18.80
C VAL A 34 49.03 -6.18 17.34
N PHE A 35 49.00 -4.90 16.99
CA PHE A 35 49.59 -4.19 15.84
C PHE A 35 50.89 -4.76 15.24
N ARG A 36 51.06 -4.59 13.91
CA ARG A 36 52.07 -3.67 13.33
C ARG A 36 51.88 -3.44 11.81
N PRO A 37 52.21 -2.23 11.29
CA PRO A 37 52.17 -1.87 9.86
C PRO A 37 53.57 -1.90 9.22
N ILE A 38 53.65 -2.06 7.89
CA ILE A 38 54.81 -1.68 7.07
C ILE A 38 54.30 -1.17 5.72
N GLY A 39 54.82 -0.03 5.27
CA GLY A 39 54.45 0.64 4.03
C GLY A 39 55.48 0.50 2.90
N ASN A 40 55.32 1.44 1.96
CA ASN A 40 56.23 1.94 0.94
C ASN A 40 56.20 1.37 -0.51
N THR A 41 55.76 2.27 -1.40
CA THR A 41 56.42 2.79 -2.63
C THR A 41 56.62 1.90 -3.87
N GLY A 42 56.25 2.45 -5.03
CA GLY A 42 56.93 2.13 -6.31
C GLY A 42 56.07 2.31 -7.58
N ARG A 43 56.22 3.45 -8.26
CA ARG A 43 55.86 3.68 -9.68
C ARG A 43 56.96 3.09 -10.59
N ALA A 44 56.58 2.51 -11.74
CA ALA A 44 57.24 2.66 -13.06
C ALA A 44 56.43 1.87 -14.12
N VAL A 45 55.82 2.54 -15.12
CA VAL A 45 56.32 2.77 -16.50
C VAL A 45 56.27 1.52 -17.39
N GLY A 46 55.62 1.68 -18.55
CA GLY A 46 55.19 0.60 -19.43
C GLY A 46 56.18 0.18 -20.50
N LEU A 47 55.77 -0.83 -21.27
CA LEU A 47 56.33 -1.16 -22.56
C LEU A 47 55.25 -1.88 -23.39
N LYS A 48 54.89 -1.26 -24.51
CA LYS A 48 54.18 -1.87 -25.64
C LYS A 48 55.16 -2.78 -26.38
N ALA A 49 54.75 -4.00 -26.69
CA ALA A 49 55.31 -4.76 -27.79
C ALA A 49 54.18 -5.55 -28.47
N GLN A 50 53.89 -5.16 -29.71
CA GLN A 50 53.13 -5.96 -30.67
C GLN A 50 54.00 -7.12 -31.13
N THR A 51 53.46 -8.34 -31.14
CA THR A 51 53.93 -9.38 -32.06
C THR A 51 52.77 -10.28 -32.44
N LEU A 52 52.54 -10.38 -33.76
CA LEU A 52 51.46 -11.11 -34.41
C LEU A 52 51.73 -12.62 -34.43
N LYS A 53 50.62 -13.37 -34.32
CA LYS A 53 50.27 -14.62 -35.01
C LYS A 53 51.41 -15.61 -35.31
N THR A 54 51.42 -16.75 -34.61
CA THR A 54 51.32 -18.10 -35.21
C THR A 54 51.40 -19.17 -34.12
N SER A 55 50.26 -19.76 -33.77
CA SER A 55 50.12 -21.12 -33.18
C SER A 55 48.65 -21.35 -32.82
N ARG A 56 47.79 -21.27 -33.83
CA ARG A 56 46.60 -22.13 -33.88
C ARG A 56 47.09 -23.48 -34.40
N PHE A 57 46.50 -24.55 -33.89
CA PHE A 57 46.84 -25.96 -34.07
C PHE A 57 47.73 -26.51 -32.96
N ILE A 58 47.22 -27.57 -32.32
CA ILE A 58 47.77 -28.33 -31.18
C ILE A 58 47.47 -27.72 -29.79
N CYS A 59 46.18 -27.59 -29.46
CA CYS A 59 45.70 -27.85 -28.09
C CYS A 59 44.21 -28.25 -28.12
N ALA A 60 43.91 -29.30 -28.90
CA ALA A 60 42.58 -29.86 -29.07
C ALA A 60 42.62 -31.33 -28.63
N ALA A 61 42.96 -31.60 -27.37
CA ALA A 61 42.89 -32.94 -26.78
C ALA A 61 43.08 -32.93 -25.25
N GLN A 62 42.38 -32.07 -24.49
CA GLN A 62 42.34 -32.23 -23.02
C GLN A 62 41.15 -31.51 -22.39
N GLU A 63 39.92 -31.78 -22.86
CA GLU A 63 38.72 -31.24 -22.20
C GLU A 63 37.53 -32.19 -22.36
N ARG A 64 37.62 -33.37 -21.72
CA ARG A 64 36.46 -34.23 -21.44
C ARG A 64 36.71 -35.00 -20.14
N LEU A 65 36.27 -34.43 -19.03
CA LEU A 65 35.77 -35.13 -17.82
C LEU A 65 35.51 -34.10 -16.71
N SER A 66 34.61 -33.15 -16.99
CA SER A 66 33.86 -32.45 -15.95
C SER A 66 32.49 -33.13 -15.84
N PRO A 67 32.02 -33.50 -14.64
CA PRO A 67 30.69 -34.07 -14.49
C PRO A 67 29.66 -33.02 -14.95
N PRO A 68 28.57 -33.42 -15.63
CA PRO A 68 27.59 -32.47 -16.08
C PRO A 68 27.04 -31.73 -14.87
N SER A 69 27.16 -30.41 -14.89
CA SER A 69 26.43 -29.55 -13.97
C SER A 69 24.95 -29.92 -14.14
N THR A 70 24.38 -30.56 -13.12
CA THR A 70 22.94 -30.75 -13.00
C THR A 70 22.31 -29.36 -12.99
N VAL A 71 21.95 -28.86 -14.17
CA VAL A 71 20.94 -27.83 -14.34
C VAL A 71 19.66 -28.48 -13.82
N ARG A 72 19.42 -28.36 -12.51
CA ARG A 72 18.13 -28.68 -11.92
C ARG A 72 17.12 -27.79 -12.63
N MET A 73 16.42 -28.34 -13.61
CA MET A 73 15.19 -27.76 -14.12
C MET A 73 14.27 -27.66 -12.91
N ALA A 74 14.23 -26.46 -12.33
CA ALA A 74 13.29 -26.14 -11.27
C ALA A 74 11.89 -26.51 -11.81
N SER A 75 11.22 -27.46 -11.16
CA SER A 75 9.86 -27.88 -11.50
C SER A 75 8.98 -26.63 -11.72
N LYS A 76 8.07 -26.64 -12.71
CA LYS A 76 7.12 -25.54 -12.95
C LYS A 76 6.42 -25.08 -11.66
N SER A 77 6.17 -26.01 -10.74
CA SER A 77 5.63 -25.73 -9.39
C SER A 77 6.59 -24.91 -8.52
N SER A 78 7.89 -25.22 -8.52
CA SER A 78 8.91 -24.45 -7.80
C SER A 78 9.10 -23.05 -8.40
N GLN A 79 8.96 -22.89 -9.71
CA GLN A 79 9.00 -21.57 -10.37
C GLN A 79 7.74 -20.75 -10.08
N PHE A 80 6.57 -21.40 -10.02
CA PHE A 80 5.31 -20.78 -9.63
C PHE A 80 5.35 -20.29 -8.17
N LEU A 81 5.75 -21.15 -7.23
CA LEU A 81 5.90 -20.78 -5.81
C LEU A 81 6.92 -19.67 -5.60
N ARG A 82 7.99 -19.64 -6.40
CA ARG A 82 8.99 -18.57 -6.34
C ARG A 82 8.48 -17.22 -6.87
N SER A 83 7.45 -17.21 -7.72
CA SER A 83 6.89 -16.01 -8.34
C SER A 83 5.61 -15.51 -7.64
N PHE A 84 4.82 -16.44 -7.08
CA PHE A 84 3.52 -16.17 -6.46
C PHE A 84 3.46 -16.52 -4.97
N GLY A 85 4.51 -17.10 -4.38
CA GLY A 85 4.48 -17.53 -2.98
C GLY A 85 4.19 -16.39 -2.00
N TYR A 86 4.77 -15.21 -2.23
CA TYR A 86 4.46 -14.01 -1.45
C TYR A 86 3.03 -13.53 -1.65
N ASP A 87 2.50 -13.59 -2.88
CA ASP A 87 1.12 -13.20 -3.16
C ASP A 87 0.12 -14.15 -2.49
N LEU A 88 0.42 -15.45 -2.49
CA LEU A 88 -0.39 -16.47 -1.84
C LEU A 88 -0.36 -16.30 -0.31
N LEU A 89 0.79 -16.00 0.28
CA LEU A 89 0.91 -15.73 1.71
C LEU A 89 0.04 -14.53 2.12
N LEU A 90 0.23 -13.38 1.46
CA LEU A 90 -0.54 -12.16 1.78
C LEU A 90 -2.04 -12.36 1.51
N GLY A 91 -2.38 -13.04 0.42
CA GLY A 91 -3.78 -13.37 0.08
C GLY A 91 -4.42 -14.32 1.08
N SER A 92 -3.69 -15.30 1.61
CA SER A 92 -4.21 -16.22 2.62
C SER A 92 -4.49 -15.51 3.95
N ILE A 93 -3.62 -14.59 4.36
CA ILE A 93 -3.82 -13.77 5.57
C ILE A 93 -5.03 -12.83 5.37
N ALA A 94 -5.13 -12.17 4.22
CA ALA A 94 -6.28 -11.32 3.91
C ALA A 94 -7.60 -12.11 3.89
N ALA A 95 -7.61 -13.30 3.29
CA ALA A 95 -8.77 -14.19 3.29
C ALA A 95 -9.15 -14.64 4.72
N LEU A 96 -8.16 -14.96 5.56
CA LEU A 96 -8.38 -15.29 6.97
C LEU A 96 -9.13 -14.16 7.69
N TYR A 97 -8.77 -12.90 7.47
CA TYR A 97 -9.47 -11.77 8.07
C TYR A 97 -10.92 -11.62 7.59
N VAL A 98 -11.22 -11.96 6.33
CA VAL A 98 -12.60 -11.94 5.81
C VAL A 98 -13.48 -12.94 6.55
N PHE A 99 -12.96 -14.15 6.77
CA PHE A 99 -13.71 -15.21 7.47
C PHE A 99 -13.78 -15.00 8.98
N ALA A 100 -12.68 -14.53 9.60
CA ALA A 100 -12.62 -14.30 11.04
C ALA A 100 -13.50 -13.11 11.47
N VAL A 101 -13.63 -12.09 10.62
CA VAL A 101 -14.38 -10.86 10.93
C VAL A 101 -15.37 -10.55 9.80
N PRO A 102 -16.48 -11.31 9.67
CA PRO A 102 -17.39 -11.20 8.54
C PRO A 102 -18.30 -9.97 8.59
N TYR A 103 -18.44 -9.31 9.73
CA TYR A 103 -19.33 -8.15 9.89
C TYR A 103 -18.75 -6.86 9.30
N THR A 104 -19.61 -5.87 9.05
CA THR A 104 -19.28 -4.59 8.41
C THR A 104 -19.16 -3.46 9.42
N LYS A 105 -18.10 -2.66 9.30
CA LYS A 105 -18.01 -1.39 10.01
C LYS A 105 -18.99 -0.37 9.42
N VAL A 106 -19.42 0.60 10.21
CA VAL A 106 -20.36 1.66 9.77
C VAL A 106 -19.82 2.40 8.56
N GLU A 107 -18.51 2.61 8.47
CA GLU A 107 -17.92 3.39 7.39
C GLU A 107 -17.68 2.60 6.11
N GLU A 108 -17.94 1.30 6.13
CA GLU A 108 -18.04 0.45 4.93
C GLU A 108 -19.45 0.47 4.33
N SER A 109 -20.46 0.95 5.09
CA SER A 109 -21.88 0.76 4.77
C SER A 109 -22.22 1.19 3.35
N PHE A 110 -21.86 2.42 2.98
CA PHE A 110 -22.19 2.98 1.68
C PHE A 110 -21.70 2.07 0.53
N ASN A 111 -20.43 1.68 0.52
CA ASN A 111 -19.89 0.90 -0.59
C ASN A 111 -20.42 -0.55 -0.58
N ILE A 112 -20.62 -1.14 0.60
CA ILE A 112 -21.19 -2.48 0.70
C ILE A 112 -22.63 -2.49 0.18
N GLN A 113 -23.45 -1.53 0.59
CA GLN A 113 -24.83 -1.40 0.12
C GLN A 113 -24.87 -1.06 -1.37
N ALA A 114 -24.01 -0.14 -1.84
CA ALA A 114 -23.87 0.15 -3.26
C ALA A 114 -23.55 -1.12 -4.08
N MET A 115 -22.63 -1.96 -3.61
CA MET A 115 -22.32 -3.23 -4.29
C MET A 115 -23.52 -4.20 -4.26
N HIS A 116 -24.20 -4.31 -3.12
CA HIS A 116 -25.43 -5.10 -3.02
C HIS A 116 -26.47 -4.64 -4.04
N ASP A 117 -26.73 -3.34 -4.10
CA ASP A 117 -27.80 -2.80 -4.94
C ASP A 117 -27.48 -2.94 -6.42
N ILE A 118 -26.22 -2.74 -6.82
CA ILE A 118 -25.76 -3.00 -8.18
C ILE A 118 -25.95 -4.47 -8.57
N LEU A 119 -25.66 -5.41 -7.67
CA LEU A 119 -25.74 -6.85 -7.95
C LEU A 119 -27.19 -7.37 -7.96
N TYR A 120 -28.04 -6.89 -7.05
CA TYR A 120 -29.39 -7.41 -6.81
C TYR A 120 -30.50 -6.54 -7.43
N HIS A 121 -30.42 -5.22 -7.32
CA HIS A 121 -31.42 -4.29 -7.85
C HIS A 121 -31.12 -3.86 -9.30
N ARG A 122 -29.85 -3.83 -9.71
CA ARG A 122 -29.39 -3.58 -11.09
C ARG A 122 -29.91 -2.25 -11.64
N HIS A 123 -30.74 -2.26 -12.68
CA HIS A 123 -31.27 -1.04 -13.30
C HIS A 123 -32.36 -0.34 -12.48
N ARG A 124 -32.90 -0.99 -11.44
CA ARG A 124 -33.97 -0.44 -10.59
C ARG A 124 -33.37 0.50 -9.53
N LEU A 125 -32.91 1.66 -9.99
CA LEU A 125 -32.29 2.70 -9.15
C LEU A 125 -33.21 3.21 -8.03
N GLU A 126 -34.53 3.08 -8.17
CA GLU A 126 -35.50 3.45 -7.13
C GLU A 126 -35.37 2.63 -5.84
N ASN A 127 -34.85 1.41 -5.93
CA ASN A 127 -34.72 0.50 -4.79
C ASN A 127 -33.34 0.58 -4.11
N TYR A 128 -32.52 1.58 -4.45
CA TYR A 128 -31.18 1.71 -3.90
C TYR A 128 -31.22 2.41 -2.54
N ASP A 129 -30.48 1.87 -1.58
CA ASP A 129 -30.45 2.28 -0.17
C ASP A 129 -30.05 3.75 0.01
N HIS A 130 -29.13 4.26 -0.82
CA HIS A 130 -28.61 5.63 -0.69
C HIS A 130 -29.63 6.72 -1.02
N LEU A 131 -30.76 6.39 -1.64
CA LEU A 131 -31.85 7.33 -1.88
C LEU A 131 -32.74 7.51 -0.64
N GLU A 132 -32.89 6.48 0.18
CA GLU A 132 -33.66 6.53 1.43
C GLU A 132 -32.77 6.97 2.60
N PHE A 133 -31.53 6.48 2.65
CA PHE A 133 -30.53 6.79 3.66
C PHE A 133 -29.31 7.50 3.06
N PRO A 134 -29.48 8.71 2.50
CA PRO A 134 -28.35 9.50 2.03
C PRO A 134 -27.51 9.90 3.25
N GLY A 135 -26.27 9.41 3.31
CA GLY A 135 -25.31 9.86 4.32
C GLY A 135 -25.06 11.38 4.24
N VAL A 136 -24.31 11.92 5.21
CA VAL A 136 -24.06 13.38 5.32
C VAL A 136 -23.47 14.00 4.05
N VAL A 137 -22.71 13.21 3.29
CA VAL A 137 -22.07 13.65 2.05
C VAL A 137 -22.11 12.50 1.03
N PRO A 138 -22.36 12.79 -0.27
CA PRO A 138 -22.34 11.77 -1.30
C PRO A 138 -20.95 11.13 -1.43
N ARG A 139 -20.95 9.89 -1.89
CA ARG A 139 -19.77 9.08 -2.17
C ARG A 139 -19.87 8.55 -3.60
N THR A 140 -18.72 8.30 -4.22
CA THR A 140 -18.69 7.76 -5.58
C THR A 140 -19.09 6.28 -5.62
N PHE A 141 -19.83 5.90 -6.67
CA PHE A 141 -20.19 4.52 -7.00
C PHE A 141 -19.13 3.82 -7.86
N ILE A 142 -18.13 4.53 -8.39
CA ILE A 142 -17.17 3.97 -9.36
C ILE A 142 -16.45 2.74 -8.79
N GLY A 143 -15.99 2.81 -7.54
CA GLY A 143 -15.30 1.69 -6.91
C GLY A 143 -16.23 0.50 -6.65
N ALA A 144 -17.42 0.77 -6.14
CA ALA A 144 -18.45 -0.26 -5.94
C ALA A 144 -18.86 -0.92 -7.26
N LEU A 145 -18.96 -0.16 -8.35
CA LEU A 145 -19.29 -0.65 -9.69
C LEU A 145 -18.22 -1.60 -10.21
N ILE A 146 -16.94 -1.22 -10.14
CA ILE A 146 -15.82 -2.06 -10.59
C ILE A 146 -15.81 -3.39 -9.81
N VAL A 147 -15.91 -3.33 -8.47
CA VAL A 147 -15.90 -4.54 -7.64
C VAL A 147 -17.13 -5.41 -7.93
N SER A 148 -18.30 -4.81 -8.12
CA SER A 148 -19.53 -5.54 -8.44
C SER A 148 -19.46 -6.25 -9.78
N ILE A 149 -18.91 -5.61 -10.81
CA ILE A 149 -18.70 -6.23 -12.14
C ILE A 149 -17.81 -7.46 -12.00
N LEU A 150 -16.69 -7.34 -11.28
CA LEU A 150 -15.74 -8.44 -11.07
C LEU A 150 -16.33 -9.56 -10.19
N ALA A 151 -17.18 -9.23 -9.23
CA ALA A 151 -17.83 -10.19 -8.34
C ALA A 151 -19.08 -10.84 -8.95
N SER A 152 -19.68 -10.24 -9.99
CA SER A 152 -20.92 -10.68 -10.61
C SER A 152 -20.99 -12.17 -10.99
N PRO A 153 -19.97 -12.81 -11.63
CA PRO A 153 -20.07 -14.23 -11.95
C PRO A 153 -20.17 -15.11 -10.70
N ILE A 154 -19.44 -14.76 -9.64
CA ILE A 154 -19.45 -15.51 -8.37
C ILE A 154 -20.82 -15.32 -7.68
N VAL A 155 -21.33 -14.09 -7.65
CA VAL A 155 -22.61 -13.77 -7.02
C VAL A 155 -23.79 -14.41 -7.77
N VAL A 156 -23.71 -14.52 -9.10
CA VAL A 156 -24.69 -15.27 -9.88
C VAL A 156 -24.71 -16.74 -9.46
N VAL A 157 -23.55 -17.39 -9.31
CA VAL A 157 -23.47 -18.78 -8.84
C VAL A 157 -24.04 -18.91 -7.42
N ILE A 158 -23.71 -17.99 -6.51
CA ILE A 158 -24.25 -17.97 -5.15
C ILE A 158 -25.78 -17.90 -5.15
N ASN A 159 -26.35 -17.04 -5.99
CA ASN A 159 -27.80 -16.88 -6.12
C ASN A 159 -28.46 -18.11 -6.76
N LEU A 160 -27.82 -18.72 -7.77
CA LEU A 160 -28.30 -19.96 -8.40
C LEU A 160 -28.34 -21.13 -7.40
N LEU A 161 -27.35 -21.21 -6.51
CA LEU A 161 -27.29 -22.19 -5.43
C LEU A 161 -28.16 -21.82 -4.22
N GLN A 162 -28.93 -20.72 -4.30
CA GLN A 162 -29.80 -20.22 -3.22
C GLN A 162 -29.07 -20.03 -1.88
N LEU A 163 -27.79 -19.67 -1.96
CA LEU A 163 -26.96 -19.42 -0.78
C LEU A 163 -27.31 -18.09 -0.12
N SER A 164 -26.95 -17.94 1.17
CA SER A 164 -27.21 -16.73 1.93
C SER A 164 -26.48 -15.50 1.36
N LYS A 165 -27.05 -14.30 1.56
CA LYS A 165 -26.42 -13.02 1.18
C LYS A 165 -25.06 -12.78 1.87
N ILE A 166 -24.79 -13.44 3.00
CA ILE A 166 -23.49 -13.40 3.67
C ILE A 166 -22.40 -13.96 2.75
N ASN A 167 -22.69 -14.99 1.96
CA ASN A 167 -21.73 -15.54 1.01
C ASN A 167 -21.43 -14.55 -0.12
N ALA A 168 -22.43 -13.78 -0.58
CA ALA A 168 -22.21 -12.71 -1.54
C ALA A 168 -21.34 -11.58 -0.94
N LEU A 169 -21.55 -11.22 0.34
CA LEU A 169 -20.70 -10.28 1.07
C LEU A 169 -19.24 -10.75 1.15
N ILE A 170 -19.01 -12.02 1.48
CA ILE A 170 -17.67 -12.62 1.50
C ILE A 170 -17.05 -12.56 0.10
N ALA A 171 -17.81 -12.90 -0.94
CA ALA A 171 -17.33 -12.87 -2.33
C ALA A 171 -16.87 -11.47 -2.76
N VAL A 172 -17.69 -10.42 -2.55
CA VAL A 172 -17.30 -9.05 -2.93
C VAL A 172 -16.07 -8.57 -2.16
N ARG A 173 -15.92 -8.95 -0.88
CA ARG A 173 -14.73 -8.62 -0.07
C ARG A 173 -13.47 -9.31 -0.55
N LEU A 174 -13.56 -10.58 -0.92
CA LEU A 174 -12.43 -11.32 -1.51
C LEU A 174 -12.05 -10.73 -2.86
N VAL A 175 -13.01 -10.35 -3.70
CA VAL A 175 -12.75 -9.68 -4.99
C VAL A 175 -12.07 -8.33 -4.77
N LEU A 176 -12.55 -7.50 -3.84
CA LEU A 176 -11.88 -6.24 -3.47
C LEU A 176 -10.45 -6.49 -2.97
N GLY A 177 -10.27 -7.47 -2.09
CA GLY A 177 -8.94 -7.90 -1.62
C GLY A 177 -8.02 -8.30 -2.77
N CYS A 178 -8.50 -9.09 -3.72
CA CYS A 178 -7.75 -9.48 -4.91
C CYS A 178 -7.33 -8.26 -5.76
N VAL A 179 -8.21 -7.27 -5.93
CA VAL A 179 -7.88 -6.02 -6.65
C VAL A 179 -6.75 -5.27 -5.94
N VAL A 180 -6.87 -5.03 -4.64
CA VAL A 180 -5.87 -4.29 -3.85
C VAL A 180 -4.55 -5.05 -3.78
N LEU A 181 -4.57 -6.37 -3.56
CA LEU A 181 -3.37 -7.21 -3.51
C LEU A 181 -2.68 -7.31 -4.89
N SER A 182 -3.44 -7.27 -5.99
CA SER A 182 -2.85 -7.25 -7.34
C SER A 182 -2.09 -5.96 -7.61
N THR A 183 -2.60 -4.81 -7.17
CA THR A 183 -1.87 -3.54 -7.30
C THR A 183 -0.71 -3.44 -6.30
N LEU A 184 -0.86 -4.01 -5.10
CA LEU A 184 0.24 -4.14 -4.14
C LEU A 184 1.36 -5.03 -4.68
N ARG A 185 1.02 -6.12 -5.37
CA ARG A 185 1.99 -6.98 -6.08
C ARG A 185 2.76 -6.17 -7.11
N PHE A 186 2.08 -5.36 -7.91
CA PHE A 186 2.74 -4.52 -8.89
C PHE A 186 3.74 -3.56 -8.22
N PHE A 187 3.36 -2.91 -7.11
CA PHE A 187 4.26 -2.08 -6.32
C PHE A 187 5.44 -2.89 -5.75
N ARG A 188 5.20 -4.04 -5.12
CA ARG A 188 6.24 -4.93 -4.59
C ARG A 188 7.27 -5.30 -5.64
N ILE A 189 6.83 -5.64 -6.85
CA ILE A 189 7.76 -5.98 -7.96
C ILE A 189 8.66 -4.77 -8.28
N GLN A 190 8.16 -3.54 -8.22
CA GLN A 190 8.99 -2.35 -8.43
C GLN A 190 9.97 -2.10 -7.28
N VAL A 191 9.56 -2.36 -6.03
CA VAL A 191 10.47 -2.35 -4.86
C VAL A 191 11.61 -3.34 -5.07
N ARG A 192 11.31 -4.58 -5.51
CA ARG A 192 12.30 -5.60 -5.86
C ARG A 192 13.25 -5.12 -6.96
N HIS A 193 12.75 -4.49 -8.02
CA HIS A 193 13.60 -4.00 -9.10
C HIS A 193 14.52 -2.86 -8.65
N LYS A 194 14.07 -2.02 -7.70
CA LYS A 194 14.82 -0.86 -7.23
C LYS A 194 15.85 -1.22 -6.14
N PHE A 195 15.46 -2.05 -5.18
CA PHE A 195 16.24 -2.33 -3.96
C PHE A 195 16.70 -3.79 -3.83
N GLY A 196 16.25 -4.67 -4.73
CA GLY A 196 16.65 -6.07 -4.77
C GLY A 196 15.70 -7.02 -4.02
N HIS A 197 16.03 -8.30 -4.10
CA HIS A 197 15.21 -9.40 -3.57
C HIS A 197 15.14 -9.46 -2.04
N GLN A 198 16.18 -9.01 -1.33
CA GLN A 198 16.19 -9.02 0.13
C GLN A 198 15.17 -8.02 0.68
N VAL A 199 15.16 -6.80 0.14
CA VAL A 199 14.19 -5.75 0.52
C VAL A 199 12.76 -6.17 0.17
N GLU A 200 12.55 -6.84 -0.96
CA GLU A 200 11.23 -7.44 -1.26
C GLU A 200 10.77 -8.42 -0.17
N ALA A 201 11.65 -9.32 0.26
CA ALA A 201 11.32 -10.31 1.28
C ALA A 201 10.98 -9.65 2.63
N PHE A 202 11.80 -8.68 3.08
CA PHE A 202 11.52 -7.92 4.30
C PHE A 202 10.23 -7.12 4.20
N PHE A 203 9.98 -6.45 3.07
CA PHE A 203 8.73 -5.73 2.82
C PHE A 203 7.50 -6.66 2.96
N VAL A 204 7.56 -7.87 2.40
CA VAL A 204 6.48 -8.86 2.52
C VAL A 204 6.32 -9.34 3.96
N ILE A 205 7.41 -9.63 4.66
CA ILE A 205 7.38 -10.05 6.07
C ILE A 205 6.75 -8.96 6.94
N LEU A 206 7.19 -7.71 6.79
CA LEU A 206 6.62 -6.58 7.53
C LEU A 206 5.14 -6.39 7.20
N THR A 207 4.76 -6.44 5.92
CA THR A 207 3.35 -6.34 5.51
C THR A 207 2.49 -7.48 6.06
N ALA A 208 3.04 -8.70 6.16
CA ALA A 208 2.36 -9.85 6.74
C ALA A 208 2.17 -9.73 8.26
N LEU A 209 3.12 -9.12 8.96
CA LEU A 209 3.06 -8.88 10.40
C LEU A 209 2.19 -7.66 10.76
N GLN A 210 2.13 -6.66 9.88
CA GLN A 210 1.30 -5.47 10.05
C GLN A 210 -0.16 -5.81 9.81
N PHE A 211 -0.93 -5.82 10.90
CA PHE A 211 -2.37 -6.07 10.86
C PHE A 211 -3.13 -5.15 9.88
N HIS A 212 -2.80 -3.86 9.86
CA HIS A 212 -3.62 -2.82 9.25
C HIS A 212 -3.79 -3.02 7.73
N MET A 213 -2.70 -3.16 6.98
CA MET A 213 -2.77 -3.27 5.51
C MET A 213 -3.61 -4.47 5.04
N LEU A 214 -3.33 -5.66 5.56
CA LEU A 214 -4.01 -6.89 5.13
C LEU A 214 -5.43 -7.04 5.70
N PHE A 215 -5.70 -6.46 6.87
CA PHE A 215 -7.06 -6.40 7.40
C PHE A 215 -7.94 -5.44 6.61
N TYR A 216 -7.43 -4.26 6.27
CA TYR A 216 -8.22 -3.25 5.56
C TYR A 216 -8.33 -3.49 4.06
N CYS A 217 -7.42 -4.24 3.41
CA CYS A 217 -7.46 -4.43 1.96
C CYS A 217 -8.75 -5.13 1.45
N THR A 218 -9.47 -5.85 2.32
CA THR A 218 -10.74 -6.52 1.99
C THR A 218 -11.97 -5.73 2.47
N ARG A 219 -11.78 -4.55 3.05
CA ARG A 219 -12.83 -3.70 3.63
C ARG A 219 -13.20 -2.61 2.65
N ALA A 220 -14.49 -2.43 2.40
CA ALA A 220 -14.99 -1.52 1.36
C ALA A 220 -14.97 -0.04 1.82
N LEU A 221 -13.85 0.44 2.35
CA LEU A 221 -13.69 1.84 2.69
C LEU A 221 -13.24 2.63 1.44
N PRO A 222 -13.68 3.89 1.28
CA PRO A 222 -13.17 4.76 0.22
C PRO A 222 -11.64 4.87 0.22
N ASN A 223 -11.01 4.82 1.40
CA ASN A 223 -9.55 4.82 1.54
C ASN A 223 -8.89 3.64 0.82
N ILE A 224 -9.51 2.48 0.83
CA ILE A 224 -8.95 1.23 0.29
C ILE A 224 -9.14 1.16 -1.22
N LEU A 225 -10.28 1.67 -1.70
CA LEU A 225 -10.50 1.87 -3.14
C LEU A 225 -9.47 2.87 -3.71
N ALA A 226 -9.22 3.98 -3.01
CA ALA A 226 -8.16 4.92 -3.37
C ALA A 226 -6.77 4.26 -3.31
N LEU A 227 -6.51 3.47 -2.25
CA LEU A 227 -5.23 2.78 -2.04
C LEU A 227 -4.88 1.86 -3.22
N ALA A 228 -5.87 1.18 -3.81
CA ALA A 228 -5.61 0.34 -4.99
C ALA A 228 -4.97 1.14 -6.13
N VAL A 229 -5.41 2.38 -6.35
CA VAL A 229 -4.86 3.28 -7.38
C VAL A 229 -3.54 3.91 -6.92
N VAL A 230 -3.44 4.28 -5.64
CA VAL A 230 -2.19 4.81 -5.06
C VAL A 230 -1.05 3.79 -5.16
N ASN A 231 -1.32 2.49 -4.96
CA ASN A 231 -0.35 1.42 -5.17
C ASN A 231 0.20 1.42 -6.60
N MET A 232 -0.67 1.60 -7.60
CA MET A 232 -0.25 1.74 -9.00
C MET A 232 0.59 3.00 -9.20
N GLY A 233 0.18 4.13 -8.60
CA GLY A 233 0.93 5.38 -8.62
C GLY A 233 2.35 5.21 -8.06
N TYR A 234 2.48 4.59 -6.89
CA TYR A 234 3.79 4.28 -6.30
C TYR A 234 4.61 3.32 -7.15
N ALA A 235 3.99 2.30 -7.75
CA ALA A 235 4.68 1.39 -8.65
C ALA A 235 5.27 2.15 -9.86
N TYR A 236 4.47 2.99 -10.53
CA TYR A 236 4.96 3.79 -11.65
C TYR A 236 6.03 4.81 -11.23
N TRP A 237 5.91 5.36 -10.03
CA TRP A 237 6.92 6.26 -9.47
C TRP A 237 8.26 5.53 -9.28
N PHE A 238 8.25 4.34 -8.69
CA PHE A 238 9.45 3.51 -8.50
C PHE A 238 10.05 3.04 -9.84
N ARG A 239 9.20 2.79 -10.83
CA ARG A 239 9.60 2.47 -12.20
C ARG A 239 10.24 3.65 -12.95
N GLY A 240 10.08 4.89 -12.44
CA GLY A 240 10.57 6.11 -13.08
C GLY A 240 9.63 6.70 -14.13
N ASN A 241 8.39 6.19 -14.24
CA ASN A 241 7.36 6.80 -15.09
C ASN A 241 6.52 7.80 -14.27
N PHE A 242 7.06 9.00 -14.14
CA PHE A 242 6.52 10.04 -13.26
C PHE A 242 5.15 10.56 -13.69
N TYR A 243 4.92 10.78 -14.99
CA TYR A 243 3.62 11.30 -15.47
C TYR A 243 2.50 10.28 -15.26
N THR A 244 2.75 8.99 -15.50
CA THR A 244 1.74 7.96 -15.20
C THR A 244 1.49 7.85 -13.70
N ALA A 245 2.52 7.99 -12.85
CA ALA A 245 2.35 8.02 -11.40
C ALA A 245 1.44 9.18 -10.95
N LEU A 246 1.68 10.39 -11.48
CA LEU A 246 0.83 11.55 -11.20
C LEU A 246 -0.60 11.34 -11.70
N ASN A 247 -0.79 10.76 -12.90
CA ASN A 247 -2.12 10.49 -13.43
C ASN A 247 -2.92 9.50 -12.56
N CYS A 248 -2.27 8.47 -12.02
CA CYS A 248 -2.91 7.57 -11.05
C CYS A 248 -3.35 8.33 -9.78
N LEU A 249 -2.49 9.20 -9.24
CA LEU A 249 -2.81 9.97 -8.04
C LEU A 249 -3.87 11.05 -8.28
N VAL A 250 -3.88 11.68 -9.46
CA VAL A 250 -4.94 12.59 -9.91
C VAL A 250 -6.27 11.85 -9.96
N PHE A 251 -6.31 10.67 -10.59
CA PHE A 251 -7.52 9.85 -10.64
C PHE A 251 -8.00 9.48 -9.23
N ALA A 252 -7.09 9.01 -8.36
CA ALA A 252 -7.43 8.69 -6.96
C ALA A 252 -7.98 9.90 -6.20
N THR A 253 -7.42 11.08 -6.45
CA THR A 253 -7.82 12.34 -5.80
C THR A 253 -9.20 12.81 -6.26
N VAL A 254 -9.43 12.79 -7.57
CA VAL A 254 -10.65 13.31 -8.18
C VAL A 254 -11.85 12.39 -7.97
N VAL A 255 -11.64 11.08 -8.07
CA VAL A 255 -12.72 10.09 -8.09
C VAL A 255 -13.01 9.57 -6.69
N PHE A 256 -11.98 9.12 -5.96
CA PHE A 256 -12.20 8.39 -4.73
C PHE A 256 -12.10 9.25 -3.48
N ARG A 257 -11.12 10.15 -3.45
CA ARG A 257 -10.69 10.78 -2.20
C ARG A 257 -9.92 12.08 -2.42
N CYS A 258 -10.58 13.22 -2.20
CA CYS A 258 -9.95 14.54 -2.39
C CYS A 258 -8.73 14.80 -1.48
N ASP A 259 -8.63 14.13 -0.33
CA ASP A 259 -7.52 14.26 0.61
C ASP A 259 -6.21 13.64 0.10
N MET A 260 -6.26 12.77 -0.93
CA MET A 260 -5.08 12.30 -1.64
C MET A 260 -4.33 13.44 -2.36
N LEU A 261 -4.94 14.62 -2.50
CA LEU A 261 -4.26 15.85 -2.92
C LEU A 261 -3.07 16.16 -2.01
N LEU A 262 -3.17 15.86 -0.71
CA LEU A 262 -2.10 16.06 0.28
C LEU A 262 -0.89 15.16 0.03
N LEU A 263 -1.03 14.07 -0.74
CA LEU A 263 0.07 13.22 -1.20
C LEU A 263 0.52 13.61 -2.61
N LEU A 264 -0.44 13.89 -3.51
CA LEU A 264 -0.17 14.30 -4.89
C LEU A 264 0.68 15.56 -4.96
N CYS A 265 0.34 16.60 -4.20
CA CYS A 265 1.02 17.89 -4.24
C CYS A 265 2.48 17.81 -3.78
N PRO A 266 2.82 17.22 -2.61
CA PRO A 266 4.21 17.03 -2.21
C PRO A 266 5.01 16.19 -3.20
N LEU A 267 4.42 15.12 -3.73
CA LEU A 267 5.09 14.28 -4.72
C LEU A 267 5.38 15.05 -6.02
N ALA A 268 4.39 15.76 -6.55
CA ALA A 268 4.57 16.57 -7.75
C ALA A 268 5.62 17.68 -7.53
N LEU A 269 5.59 18.34 -6.36
CA LEU A 269 6.56 19.36 -5.99
C LEU A 269 7.98 18.79 -5.93
N GLU A 270 8.17 17.64 -5.29
CA GLU A 270 9.49 16.98 -5.26
C GLU A 270 9.98 16.61 -6.65
N LEU A 271 9.11 16.07 -7.51
CA LEU A 271 9.47 15.73 -8.88
C LEU A 271 9.86 16.98 -9.70
N LEU A 272 9.24 18.13 -9.44
CA LEU A 272 9.63 19.41 -10.03
C LEU A 272 10.97 19.91 -9.49
N LEU A 273 11.18 19.85 -8.17
CA LEU A 273 12.42 20.28 -7.51
C LEU A 273 13.62 19.43 -7.93
N THR A 274 13.42 18.13 -8.12
CA THR A 274 14.45 17.20 -8.62
C THR A 274 14.63 17.28 -10.15
N LYS A 275 13.87 18.15 -10.84
CA LYS A 275 13.85 18.29 -12.30
C LYS A 275 13.54 16.99 -13.05
N SER A 276 12.86 16.05 -12.38
CA SER A 276 12.40 14.78 -12.95
C SER A 276 11.23 15.00 -13.92
N ILE A 277 10.45 16.06 -13.69
CA ILE A 277 9.37 16.52 -14.57
C ILE A 277 9.48 18.03 -14.80
N SER A 278 8.94 18.52 -15.91
CA SER A 278 8.80 19.96 -16.16
C SER A 278 7.41 20.45 -15.74
N LEU A 279 7.29 21.70 -15.30
CA LEU A 279 6.01 22.29 -14.91
C LEU A 279 4.99 22.25 -16.06
N TRP A 280 5.42 22.68 -17.26
CA TRP A 280 4.59 22.65 -18.46
C TRP A 280 4.22 21.22 -18.88
N GLY A 281 5.16 20.28 -18.74
CA GLY A 281 4.89 18.86 -18.96
C GLY A 281 3.83 18.35 -17.99
N ALA A 282 3.99 18.63 -16.69
CA ALA A 282 3.05 18.21 -15.66
C ALA A 282 1.64 18.74 -15.93
N ILE A 283 1.50 20.03 -16.27
CA ILE A 283 0.20 20.62 -16.62
C ILE A 283 -0.40 19.92 -17.85
N LYS A 284 0.37 19.78 -18.94
CA LYS A 284 -0.09 19.15 -20.18
C LYS A 284 -0.55 17.70 -19.98
N TYR A 285 0.23 16.91 -19.22
CA TYR A 285 -0.05 15.49 -19.03
C TYR A 285 -1.09 15.20 -17.94
N CYS A 286 -1.29 16.11 -16.97
CA CYS A 286 -2.25 15.88 -15.88
C CYS A 286 -3.63 16.51 -16.16
N ILE A 287 -3.73 17.60 -16.94
CA ILE A 287 -5.01 18.28 -17.16
C ILE A 287 -6.03 17.42 -17.91
N GLY A 288 -5.59 16.71 -18.95
CA GLY A 288 -6.45 15.80 -19.71
C GLY A 288 -7.03 14.69 -18.84
N PRO A 289 -6.19 13.87 -18.16
CA PRO A 289 -6.65 12.86 -17.22
C PRO A 289 -7.51 13.41 -16.09
N ALA A 290 -7.22 14.61 -15.56
CA ALA A 290 -8.05 15.24 -14.54
C ALA A 290 -9.47 15.53 -15.08
N LEU A 291 -9.58 16.19 -16.23
CA LEU A 291 -10.87 16.51 -16.85
C LEU A 291 -11.65 15.24 -17.23
N LEU A 292 -10.97 14.22 -17.75
CA LEU A 292 -11.59 12.93 -18.04
C LEU A 292 -12.09 12.24 -16.78
N SER A 293 -11.32 12.30 -15.68
CA SER A 293 -11.71 11.73 -14.38
C SER A 293 -12.93 12.46 -13.80
N ILE A 294 -12.95 13.80 -13.89
CA ILE A 294 -14.08 14.65 -13.46
C ILE A 294 -15.33 14.31 -14.29
N GLY A 295 -15.20 14.27 -15.62
CA GLY A 295 -16.30 13.90 -16.51
C GLY A 295 -16.82 12.50 -16.21
N PHE A 296 -15.93 11.54 -15.93
CA PHE A 296 -16.30 10.17 -15.59
C PHE A 296 -17.06 10.06 -14.27
N THR A 297 -16.59 10.69 -13.18
CA THR A 297 -17.31 10.69 -11.89
C THR A 297 -18.63 11.42 -12.00
N ILE A 298 -18.68 12.59 -12.64
CA ILE A 298 -19.95 13.31 -12.83
C ILE A 298 -20.94 12.44 -13.63
N MET A 299 -20.50 11.81 -14.72
CA MET A 299 -21.37 10.97 -15.54
C MET A 299 -21.94 9.79 -14.75
N VAL A 300 -21.08 9.00 -14.10
CA VAL A 300 -21.52 7.80 -13.36
C VAL A 300 -22.33 8.20 -12.14
N ASP A 301 -21.80 9.09 -11.30
CA ASP A 301 -22.39 9.40 -10.02
C ASP A 301 -23.68 10.21 -10.15
N SER A 302 -23.81 11.08 -11.17
CA SER A 302 -25.06 11.81 -11.38
C SER A 302 -26.22 10.90 -11.76
N ILE A 303 -25.95 9.81 -12.49
CA ILE A 303 -26.95 8.78 -12.81
C ILE A 303 -27.37 8.06 -11.52
N MET A 304 -26.40 7.63 -10.70
CA MET A 304 -26.67 6.89 -9.46
C MET A 304 -27.39 7.74 -8.42
N TRP A 305 -27.02 9.01 -8.28
CA TRP A 305 -27.61 9.95 -7.32
C TRP A 305 -28.85 10.69 -7.82
N LYS A 306 -29.29 10.47 -9.07
CA LYS A 306 -30.43 11.15 -9.71
C LYS A 306 -30.35 12.69 -9.70
N ARG A 307 -29.16 13.27 -9.55
CA ARG A 307 -28.89 14.71 -9.61
C ARG A 307 -27.46 14.95 -10.08
N ILE A 308 -27.23 16.06 -10.78
CA ILE A 308 -25.88 16.41 -11.25
C ILE A 308 -25.00 16.73 -10.05
N LEU A 309 -23.93 15.96 -9.84
CA LEU A 309 -23.00 16.18 -8.74
C LEU A 309 -21.61 15.60 -9.02
N TRP A 310 -20.62 16.15 -8.32
CA TRP A 310 -19.28 15.57 -8.20
C TRP A 310 -19.07 15.21 -6.72
N PRO A 311 -19.09 13.91 -6.34
CA PRO A 311 -19.15 13.52 -4.92
C PRO A 311 -18.00 14.09 -4.11
N GLU A 312 -16.77 13.94 -4.61
CA GLU A 312 -15.57 14.38 -3.89
C GLU A 312 -15.45 15.89 -3.79
N PHE A 313 -16.05 16.65 -4.69
CA PHE A 313 -16.12 18.11 -4.55
C PHE A 313 -17.07 18.53 -3.42
N GLU A 314 -18.24 17.89 -3.29
CA GLU A 314 -19.12 18.12 -2.15
C GLU A 314 -18.45 17.73 -0.82
N VAL A 315 -17.68 16.62 -0.80
CA VAL A 315 -16.86 16.20 0.36
C VAL A 315 -15.80 17.24 0.71
N PHE A 316 -15.08 17.75 -0.29
CA PHE A 316 -14.08 18.78 -0.10
C PHE A 316 -14.71 20.05 0.46
N TRP A 317 -15.83 20.50 -0.12
CA TRP A 317 -16.56 21.69 0.32
C TRP A 317 -17.04 21.54 1.77
N PHE A 318 -17.68 20.42 2.09
CA PHE A 318 -18.20 20.16 3.42
C PHE A 318 -17.11 20.11 4.51
N ASN A 319 -16.00 19.43 4.24
CA ASN A 319 -14.98 19.20 5.27
C ASN A 319 -13.95 20.33 5.37
N SER A 320 -13.51 20.88 4.23
CA SER A 320 -12.42 21.86 4.17
C SER A 320 -12.93 23.29 4.20
N VAL A 321 -14.04 23.60 3.52
CA VAL A 321 -14.56 24.97 3.43
C VAL A 321 -15.50 25.27 4.59
N LEU A 322 -16.44 24.36 4.89
CA LEU A 322 -17.35 24.53 6.04
C LEU A 322 -16.74 24.10 7.39
N ASN A 323 -15.51 23.57 7.38
CA ASN A 323 -14.76 23.12 8.57
C ASN A 323 -15.53 22.16 9.50
N ARG A 324 -16.47 21.40 8.95
CA ARG A 324 -17.30 20.42 9.69
C ARG A 324 -16.55 19.14 10.05
N SER A 325 -15.30 19.01 9.61
CA SER A 325 -14.43 17.89 9.98
C SER A 325 -14.24 17.77 11.51
N SER A 326 -14.31 18.88 12.25
CA SER A 326 -14.19 18.89 13.72
C SER A 326 -15.34 18.19 14.46
N GLU A 327 -16.49 18.01 13.82
CA GLU A 327 -17.68 17.39 14.42
C GLU A 327 -17.50 15.88 14.66
N TRP A 328 -16.53 15.26 13.99
CA TRP A 328 -16.20 13.84 14.10
C TRP A 328 -15.16 13.55 15.18
N GLY A 329 -14.89 14.52 16.06
CA GLY A 329 -13.89 14.45 17.12
C GLY A 329 -12.53 14.97 16.67
N THR A 330 -11.75 15.48 17.61
CA THR A 330 -10.46 16.12 17.35
C THR A 330 -9.32 15.45 18.09
N HIS A 331 -8.15 15.44 17.46
CA HIS A 331 -6.92 14.92 18.03
C HIS A 331 -5.78 15.92 17.89
N SER A 332 -4.81 15.85 18.80
CA SER A 332 -3.63 16.72 18.78
C SER A 332 -2.84 16.59 17.47
N PHE A 333 -2.08 17.63 17.12
CA PHE A 333 -1.27 17.66 15.89
C PHE A 333 -0.32 16.46 15.78
N HIS A 334 0.36 16.09 16.87
CA HIS A 334 1.35 15.01 16.91
C HIS A 334 0.74 13.60 16.96
N TRP A 335 -0.59 13.44 16.93
CA TRP A 335 -1.25 12.15 17.12
C TRP A 335 -0.83 11.10 16.08
N TYR A 336 -0.63 11.50 14.81
CA TYR A 336 -0.17 10.56 13.79
C TYR A 336 1.23 10.00 14.09
N PHE A 337 2.15 10.84 14.57
CA PHE A 337 3.52 10.43 14.88
C PHE A 337 3.64 9.65 16.19
N THR A 338 2.85 10.02 17.20
CA THR A 338 2.92 9.44 18.54
C THR A 338 2.06 8.20 18.72
N SER A 339 0.96 8.08 17.95
CA SER A 339 -0.03 7.02 18.16
C SER A 339 -0.34 6.23 16.91
N ALA A 340 -0.59 6.88 15.77
CA ALA A 340 -1.02 6.14 14.56
C ALA A 340 0.13 5.35 13.94
N LEU A 341 1.26 5.98 13.64
CA LEU A 341 2.42 5.35 13.00
C LEU A 341 3.03 4.22 13.85
N PRO A 342 3.25 4.38 15.18
CA PRO A 342 3.78 3.29 15.99
C PRO A 342 2.83 2.08 16.03
N ARG A 343 1.51 2.31 16.04
CA ARG A 343 0.52 1.22 16.02
C ARG A 343 0.40 0.57 14.64
N SER A 344 0.51 1.33 13.55
CA SER A 344 0.40 0.76 12.21
C SER A 344 1.63 0.00 11.78
N LEU A 345 2.81 0.58 12.01
CA LEU A 345 4.08 0.04 11.53
C LEU A 345 4.70 -0.98 12.49
N LEU A 346 4.31 -0.99 13.78
CA LEU A 346 4.86 -1.88 14.81
C LEU A 346 6.40 -1.82 14.82
N ALA A 347 7.08 -2.96 14.71
CA ALA A 347 8.54 -3.06 14.63
C ALA A 347 9.13 -2.35 13.41
N ALA A 348 8.35 -2.12 12.34
CA ALA A 348 8.81 -1.36 11.18
C ALA A 348 9.00 0.13 11.51
N TYR A 349 8.36 0.68 12.55
CA TYR A 349 8.52 2.11 12.88
C TYR A 349 9.96 2.50 13.26
N PRO A 350 10.62 1.86 14.25
CA PRO A 350 12.02 2.15 14.55
C PRO A 350 12.97 1.74 13.42
N LEU A 351 12.67 0.66 12.68
CA LEU A 351 13.47 0.24 11.53
C LEU A 351 13.44 1.26 10.40
N PHE A 352 12.26 1.79 10.08
CA PHE A 352 12.07 2.89 9.15
C PHE A 352 12.92 4.11 9.51
N LEU A 353 12.89 4.53 10.78
CA LEU A 353 13.70 5.67 11.24
C LEU A 353 15.20 5.39 11.06
N LEU A 354 15.65 4.18 11.37
CA LEU A 354 17.03 3.76 11.15
C LEU A 354 17.40 3.72 9.66
N GLY A 355 16.52 3.17 8.81
CA GLY A 355 16.72 3.10 7.36
C GLY A 355 16.88 4.48 6.72
N VAL A 356 16.08 5.45 7.15
CA VAL A 356 16.20 6.86 6.73
C VAL A 356 17.54 7.49 7.15
N LEU A 357 18.06 7.13 8.33
CA LEU A 357 19.35 7.64 8.82
C LEU A 357 20.55 7.00 8.09
N ILE A 358 20.44 5.72 7.73
CA ILE A 358 21.52 4.97 7.08
C ILE A 358 21.59 5.27 5.58
N ASP A 359 20.47 5.19 4.85
CA ASP A 359 20.45 5.37 3.40
C ASP A 359 19.69 6.64 3.00
N ARG A 360 20.44 7.70 2.71
CA ARG A 360 19.85 8.96 2.23
C ARG A 360 19.13 8.85 0.88
N ARG A 361 19.35 7.79 0.11
CA ARG A 361 18.64 7.57 -1.16
C ARG A 361 17.15 7.35 -0.95
N VAL A 362 16.74 6.86 0.22
CA VAL A 362 15.32 6.65 0.54
C VAL A 362 14.58 7.95 0.82
N LEU A 363 15.29 9.05 1.11
CA LEU A 363 14.67 10.34 1.42
C LEU A 363 13.80 10.84 0.28
N ILE A 364 14.18 10.57 -0.98
CA ILE A 364 13.36 10.96 -2.13
C ILE A 364 11.98 10.27 -2.13
N PHE A 365 11.83 9.13 -1.45
CA PHE A 365 10.54 8.45 -1.32
C PHE A 365 9.80 8.87 -0.05
N VAL A 366 10.57 9.13 1.01
CA VAL A 366 10.03 9.45 2.33
C VAL A 366 9.53 10.88 2.43
N LEU A 367 10.17 11.85 1.75
CA LEU A 367 9.83 13.26 1.87
C LEU A 367 8.38 13.60 1.46
N PRO A 368 7.82 13.10 0.33
CA PRO A 368 6.42 13.32 -0.01
C PRO A 368 5.46 12.71 1.00
N VAL A 369 5.75 11.49 1.46
CA VAL A 369 4.89 10.76 2.40
C VAL A 369 4.90 11.39 3.79
N PHE A 370 6.08 11.81 4.25
CA PHE A 370 6.22 12.55 5.50
C PHE A 370 5.49 13.89 5.42
N SER A 371 5.63 14.61 4.30
CA SER A 371 4.90 15.86 4.05
C SER A 371 3.39 15.63 4.04
N PHE A 372 2.93 14.55 3.42
CA PHE A 372 1.52 14.13 3.45
C PHE A 372 1.01 13.96 4.88
N ILE A 373 1.71 13.19 5.73
CA ILE A 373 1.31 12.99 7.13
C ILE A 373 1.33 14.31 7.90
N LEU A 374 2.33 15.16 7.68
CA LEU A 374 2.46 16.45 8.36
C LEU A 374 1.34 17.43 7.96
N LEU A 375 0.98 17.47 6.67
CA LEU A 375 -0.14 18.28 6.20
C LEU A 375 -1.47 17.74 6.74
N TYR A 376 -1.67 16.42 6.73
CA TYR A 376 -2.86 15.79 7.32
C TYR A 376 -2.95 16.04 8.83
N SER A 377 -1.82 16.09 9.52
CA SER A 377 -1.74 16.35 10.96
C SER A 377 -2.34 17.70 11.37
N LYS A 378 -2.40 18.66 10.45
CA LYS A 378 -3.02 19.97 10.66
C LYS A 378 -4.55 19.91 10.70
N LEU A 379 -5.16 18.87 10.14
CA LEU A 379 -6.61 18.70 10.17
C LEU A 379 -7.06 18.28 11.58
N PRO A 380 -8.21 18.79 12.07
CA PRO A 380 -8.66 18.54 13.43
C PRO A 380 -9.00 17.07 13.66
N HIS A 381 -9.74 16.46 12.73
CA HIS A 381 -10.11 15.06 12.78
C HIS A 381 -9.03 14.17 12.17
N LYS A 382 -8.75 13.05 12.85
CA LYS A 382 -7.65 12.14 12.51
C LYS A 382 -8.09 10.71 12.71
N GLU A 383 -7.73 9.86 11.75
CA GLU A 383 -7.98 8.42 11.83
C GLU A 383 -6.84 7.67 11.13
N LEU A 384 -6.51 6.49 11.63
CA LEU A 384 -5.38 5.70 11.11
C LEU A 384 -5.56 5.36 9.62
N ARG A 385 -6.79 5.04 9.20
CA ARG A 385 -7.11 4.69 7.80
C ARG A 385 -6.81 5.78 6.78
N PHE A 386 -6.68 7.04 7.19
CA PHE A 386 -6.38 8.14 6.28
C PHE A 386 -4.91 8.12 5.83
N ILE A 387 -4.02 7.57 6.64
CA ILE A 387 -2.58 7.50 6.35
C ILE A 387 -2.13 6.12 5.87
N ILE A 388 -3.05 5.21 5.54
CA ILE A 388 -2.70 3.83 5.17
C ILE A 388 -1.76 3.76 3.96
N SER A 389 -1.88 4.72 3.03
CA SER A 389 -0.97 4.86 1.88
C SER A 389 0.49 5.09 2.31
N ALA A 390 0.72 5.72 3.46
CA ALA A 390 2.06 5.97 3.97
C ALA A 390 2.75 4.69 4.48
N GLU A 391 1.97 3.72 4.97
CA GLU A 391 2.50 2.49 5.57
C GLU A 391 3.37 1.70 4.58
N LEU A 392 3.01 1.72 3.30
CA LEU A 392 3.71 1.00 2.24
C LEU A 392 5.12 1.55 1.98
N ILE A 393 5.23 2.88 1.90
CA ILE A 393 6.53 3.52 1.69
C ILE A 393 7.40 3.35 2.94
N CYS A 394 6.85 3.58 4.13
CA CYS A 394 7.57 3.36 5.38
C CYS A 394 8.10 1.92 5.50
N SER A 395 7.28 0.92 5.16
CA SER A 395 7.67 -0.49 5.22
C SER A 395 8.67 -0.88 4.13
N SER A 396 8.65 -0.21 2.97
CA SER A 396 9.65 -0.43 1.91
C SER A 396 11.01 0.20 2.22
N CYS A 397 11.05 1.19 3.11
CA CYS A 397 12.26 1.88 3.54
C CYS A 397 12.78 1.44 4.92
N SER A 398 12.07 0.52 5.58
CA SER A 398 12.48 -0.17 6.82
C SER A 398 13.42 -1.31 6.50
#